data_AF-A0A543E285-F1
#
_entry.id   AF-A0A543E285-F1
#
_cell.length_a   1.000
_cell.length_b   1.000
_cell.length_c   1.000
_cell.angle_alpha   90.00
_cell.angle_beta   90.00
_cell.angle_gamma   90.00
#
_symmetry.space_group_name_H-M   'P 1'
#
loop_
_entity.id
_entity.type
_entity.pdbx_description
1 polymer ?
#
loop_
_entity_poly.entity_id
_entity_poly.type
_entity_poly.pdbx_seq_one_letter_code
_entity_poly.pdbx_strand_id
1 'polypeptide(L)'
;MGRFVSENPLVLLIGACEVGFWVLLGAGLVARYVLRARRLSTVLLVLVPVLDVVLVTASLVDVANGSPPGLTHGLAAVYLGFTVAFGHSMVRWADGRFAHRFAGGPPPPRPPRYGAAKVAYEWKEWGKMLLAWAISLGVIAVTALVAGTGIPAPPDWFTDPMWSWGARLAPVVGIWFVGWPLWTTLAPPRAPVGSR
;
A
#
# COMPACT_ATOMS: atom_id res chain seq x y z
N MET A 1 -16.31 -22.43 -5.30
CA MET A 1 -16.06 -21.05 -4.84
C MET A 1 -16.49 -20.80 -3.39
N GLY A 2 -17.71 -21.14 -2.94
CA GLY A 2 -18.20 -20.79 -1.59
C GLY A 2 -17.43 -21.36 -0.39
N ARG A 3 -16.85 -22.58 -0.49
CA ARG A 3 -16.08 -23.21 0.60
C ARG A 3 -14.74 -22.54 0.91
N PHE A 4 -14.02 -22.08 -0.11
CA PHE A 4 -12.73 -21.38 0.06
C PHE A 4 -12.88 -20.04 0.79
N VAL A 5 -14.02 -19.38 0.55
CA VAL A 5 -14.42 -18.10 1.13
C VAL A 5 -14.83 -18.28 2.59
N SER A 6 -15.53 -19.37 2.94
CA SER A 6 -15.86 -19.71 4.32
C SER A 6 -14.69 -20.25 5.15
N GLU A 7 -13.69 -20.87 4.50
CA GLU A 7 -12.52 -21.49 5.17
C GLU A 7 -11.39 -20.49 5.46
N ASN A 8 -11.37 -19.31 4.84
CA ASN A 8 -10.34 -18.28 5.04
C ASN A 8 -10.97 -16.92 5.42
N PRO A 9 -11.44 -16.74 6.66
CA PRO A 9 -12.14 -15.53 7.09
C PRO A 9 -11.31 -14.25 6.88
N LEU A 10 -9.98 -14.35 6.92
CA LEU A 10 -9.07 -13.23 6.68
C LEU A 10 -8.98 -12.83 5.19
N VAL A 11 -9.14 -13.74 4.23
CA VAL A 11 -9.17 -13.38 2.79
C VAL A 11 -10.42 -12.58 2.47
N LEU A 12 -11.56 -12.99 3.04
CA LEU A 12 -12.80 -12.22 3.02
C LEU A 12 -12.62 -10.85 3.64
N LEU A 13 -11.94 -10.78 4.80
CA LEU A 13 -11.70 -9.53 5.50
C LEU A 13 -10.83 -8.58 4.67
N ILE A 14 -9.78 -9.08 4.02
CA ILE A 14 -8.93 -8.30 3.12
C ILE A 14 -9.75 -7.80 1.93
N GLY A 15 -10.57 -8.65 1.31
CA GLY A 15 -11.46 -8.26 0.22
C GLY A 15 -12.50 -7.20 0.66
N ALA A 16 -13.07 -7.35 1.87
CA ALA A 16 -14.00 -6.40 2.45
C ALA A 16 -13.33 -5.07 2.80
N CYS A 17 -12.09 -5.10 3.31
CA CYS A 17 -11.28 -3.92 3.56
C CYS A 17 -10.95 -3.19 2.25
N GLU A 18 -10.61 -3.92 1.18
CA GLU A 18 -10.33 -3.32 -0.13
C GLU A 18 -11.58 -2.64 -0.70
N VAL A 19 -12.72 -3.32 -0.67
CA VAL A 19 -14.00 -2.73 -1.10
C VAL A 19 -14.35 -1.53 -0.20
N GLY A 20 -14.19 -1.66 1.11
CA GLY A 20 -14.46 -0.59 2.08
C GLY A 20 -13.58 0.63 1.85
N PHE A 21 -12.29 0.44 1.58
CA PHE A 21 -11.33 1.48 1.23
C PHE A 21 -11.83 2.27 0.00
N TRP A 22 -12.14 1.58 -1.10
CA TRP A 22 -12.58 2.25 -2.33
C TRP A 22 -13.94 2.94 -2.17
N VAL A 23 -14.86 2.32 -1.42
CA VAL A 23 -16.18 2.90 -1.11
C VAL A 23 -16.03 4.15 -0.25
N LEU A 24 -15.23 4.12 0.82
CA LEU A 24 -15.00 5.27 1.69
C LEU A 24 -14.26 6.40 0.96
N LEU A 25 -13.23 6.07 0.18
CA LEU A 25 -12.50 7.04 -0.63
C LEU A 25 -13.44 7.72 -1.65
N GLY A 26 -14.21 6.93 -2.40
CA GLY A 26 -15.17 7.41 -3.37
C GLY A 26 -16.27 8.26 -2.72
N ALA A 27 -16.88 7.77 -1.65
CA ALA A 27 -17.91 8.50 -0.91
C ALA A 27 -17.36 9.80 -0.32
N GLY A 28 -16.14 9.78 0.23
CA GLY A 28 -15.47 10.96 0.77
C GLY A 28 -15.24 12.03 -0.30
N LEU A 29 -14.83 11.64 -1.50
CA LEU A 29 -14.62 12.57 -2.62
C LEU A 29 -15.95 13.09 -3.19
N VAL A 30 -16.96 12.24 -3.33
CA VAL A 30 -18.32 12.66 -3.74
C VAL A 30 -18.90 13.64 -2.74
N ALA A 31 -18.77 13.37 -1.44
CA ALA A 31 -19.21 14.29 -0.39
C ALA A 31 -18.49 15.65 -0.49
N ARG A 32 -17.18 15.64 -0.82
CA ARG A 32 -16.39 16.87 -0.94
C ARG A 32 -16.77 17.74 -2.14
N TYR A 33 -16.95 17.13 -3.30
CA TYR A 33 -17.08 17.86 -4.57
C TYR A 33 -18.52 17.99 -5.06
N VAL A 34 -19.36 16.98 -4.86
CA VAL A 34 -20.77 17.00 -5.27
C VAL A 34 -21.64 17.61 -4.17
N LEU A 35 -21.53 17.11 -2.94
CA LEU A 35 -22.33 17.60 -1.81
C LEU A 35 -21.73 18.83 -1.13
N ARG A 36 -20.50 19.24 -1.50
CA ARG A 36 -19.73 20.34 -0.89
C ARG A 36 -19.58 20.20 0.64
N ALA A 37 -19.77 19.01 1.18
CA ALA A 37 -19.78 18.68 2.60
C ALA A 37 -18.36 18.30 3.07
N ARG A 38 -17.48 19.30 3.21
CA ARG A 38 -16.07 19.10 3.59
C ARG A 38 -15.89 18.29 4.88
N ARG A 39 -16.74 18.50 5.89
CA ARG A 39 -16.68 17.75 7.16
C ARG A 39 -16.96 16.26 6.96
N LEU A 40 -18.00 15.92 6.20
CA LEU A 40 -18.34 14.53 5.88
C LEU A 40 -17.22 13.86 5.09
N SER A 41 -16.64 14.57 4.12
CA SER A 41 -15.46 14.10 3.39
C SER A 41 -14.30 13.77 4.32
N THR A 42 -13.94 14.68 5.24
CA THR A 42 -12.85 14.45 6.19
C THR A 42 -13.12 13.23 7.07
N VAL A 43 -14.33 13.06 7.58
CA VAL A 43 -14.71 11.89 8.39
C VAL A 43 -14.56 10.60 7.57
N LEU A 44 -15.09 10.56 6.34
CA LEU A 44 -15.00 9.38 5.48
C LEU A 44 -13.56 9.04 5.11
N LEU A 45 -12.71 10.04 4.86
CA LEU A 45 -11.29 9.82 4.54
C LEU A 45 -10.47 9.40 5.77
N VAL A 46 -10.84 9.80 6.98
CA VAL A 46 -10.20 9.33 8.23
C VAL A 46 -10.65 7.91 8.57
N LEU A 47 -11.84 7.48 8.18
CA LEU A 47 -12.26 6.08 8.37
C LEU A 47 -11.41 5.08 7.59
N VAL A 48 -10.75 5.51 6.51
CA VAL A 48 -9.85 4.66 5.71
C VAL A 48 -8.69 4.10 6.55
N PRO A 49 -7.80 4.93 7.15
CA PRO A 49 -6.74 4.41 8.01
C PRO A 49 -7.27 3.72 9.28
N VAL A 50 -8.49 4.06 9.73
CA VAL A 50 -9.14 3.34 10.84
C VAL A 50 -9.45 1.90 10.44
N LEU A 51 -9.96 1.66 9.22
CA LEU A 51 -10.19 0.30 8.73
C LEU A 51 -8.89 -0.50 8.65
N ASP A 52 -7.79 0.12 8.22
CA ASP A 52 -6.48 -0.53 8.18
C ASP A 52 -6.00 -0.94 9.58
N VAL A 53 -6.15 -0.05 10.57
CA VAL A 53 -5.81 -0.36 11.97
C VAL A 53 -6.69 -1.48 12.51
N VAL A 54 -7.99 -1.49 12.20
CA VAL A 54 -8.91 -2.57 12.60
C VAL A 54 -8.49 -3.90 11.97
N LEU A 55 -8.12 -3.93 10.69
CA LEU A 55 -7.64 -5.13 9.99
C LEU A 55 -6.42 -5.73 10.69
N VAL A 56 -5.42 -4.90 10.99
CA VAL A 56 -4.18 -5.34 11.65
C VAL A 56 -4.45 -5.80 13.07
N THR A 57 -5.26 -5.06 13.81
CA THR A 57 -5.62 -5.41 15.19
C THR A 57 -6.39 -6.73 15.23
N ALA A 58 -7.33 -6.95 14.32
CA ALA A 58 -8.04 -8.22 14.19
C ALA A 58 -7.08 -9.37 13.86
N SER A 59 -6.11 -9.15 12.96
CA SER A 59 -5.10 -10.14 12.64
C SER A 59 -4.20 -10.49 13.84
N LEU A 60 -3.82 -9.51 14.64
CA LEU A 60 -3.04 -9.73 15.87
C LEU A 60 -3.84 -10.45 16.95
N VAL A 61 -5.11 -10.08 17.14
CA VAL A 61 -6.01 -10.74 18.10
C VAL A 61 -6.27 -12.19 17.71
N ASP A 62 -6.46 -12.48 16.42
CA ASP A 62 -6.63 -13.84 15.92
C ASP A 62 -5.44 -14.73 16.28
N VAL A 63 -4.22 -14.23 16.06
CA VAL A 63 -2.98 -14.93 16.43
C VAL A 63 -2.82 -15.05 17.95
N ALA A 64 -3.14 -14.01 18.70
CA ALA A 64 -3.09 -14.02 20.16
C ALA A 64 -4.06 -15.04 20.77
N ASN A 65 -5.18 -15.31 20.10
CA ASN A 65 -6.16 -16.33 20.49
C ASN A 65 -5.73 -17.77 20.13
N GLY A 66 -4.55 -17.94 19.53
CA GLY A 66 -3.96 -19.25 19.24
C GLY A 66 -4.05 -19.68 17.77
N SER A 67 -4.53 -18.83 16.86
CA SER A 67 -4.47 -19.12 15.43
C SER A 67 -3.00 -19.13 14.94
N PRO A 68 -2.54 -20.18 14.24
CA PRO A 68 -1.17 -20.23 13.75
C PRO A 68 -0.92 -19.12 12.72
N PRO A 69 0.23 -18.42 12.77
CA PRO A 69 0.59 -17.41 11.77
C PRO A 69 0.62 -17.99 10.36
N GLY A 70 -0.26 -17.48 9.50
CA GLY A 70 -0.48 -18.01 8.17
C GLY A 70 -0.18 -17.00 7.06
N LEU A 71 -0.41 -17.45 5.82
CA LEU A 71 -0.33 -16.61 4.62
C LEU A 71 -1.20 -15.35 4.72
N THR A 72 -2.34 -15.45 5.38
CA THR A 72 -3.30 -14.36 5.54
C THR A 72 -2.78 -13.24 6.44
N HIS A 73 -2.07 -13.58 7.51
CA HIS A 73 -1.49 -12.61 8.44
C HIS A 73 -0.33 -11.85 7.78
N GLY A 74 0.49 -12.57 7.00
CA GLY A 74 1.53 -11.94 6.18
C GLY A 74 0.95 -11.03 5.10
N LEU A 75 -0.16 -11.42 4.46
CA LEU A 75 -0.83 -10.58 3.47
C LEU A 75 -1.44 -9.31 4.10
N ALA A 76 -2.04 -9.41 5.29
CA ALA A 76 -2.54 -8.25 6.03
C ALA A 76 -1.41 -7.26 6.38
N ALA A 77 -0.23 -7.77 6.76
CA ALA A 77 0.94 -6.94 7.00
C ALA A 77 1.44 -6.23 5.73
N VAL A 78 1.49 -6.95 4.59
CA VAL A 78 1.83 -6.37 3.29
C VAL A 78 0.83 -5.29 2.87
N TYR A 79 -0.46 -5.55 3.08
CA TYR A 79 -1.53 -4.61 2.80
C TYR A 79 -1.33 -3.31 3.58
N LEU A 80 -1.14 -3.41 4.91
CA LEU A 80 -0.88 -2.24 5.74
C LEU A 80 0.36 -1.47 5.29
N GLY A 81 1.46 -2.17 5.01
CA GLY A 81 2.69 -1.55 4.53
C GLY A 81 2.46 -0.73 3.25
N PHE A 82 1.71 -1.28 2.30
CA PHE A 82 1.34 -0.60 1.07
C PHE A 82 0.46 0.63 1.36
N THR A 83 -0.58 0.48 2.17
CA THR A 83 -1.50 1.59 2.49
C THR A 83 -0.80 2.73 3.22
N VAL A 84 0.11 2.45 4.15
CA VAL A 84 0.87 3.50 4.85
C VAL A 84 1.84 4.22 3.91
N ALA A 85 2.58 3.48 3.07
CA ALA A 85 3.58 4.08 2.19
C ALA A 85 2.98 4.83 1.00
N PHE A 86 1.91 4.29 0.39
CA PHE A 86 1.30 4.84 -0.82
C PHE A 86 0.00 5.61 -0.57
N GLY A 87 -0.67 5.40 0.56
CA GLY A 87 -2.01 5.93 0.84
C GLY A 87 -2.10 7.45 0.71
N HIS A 88 -1.18 8.20 1.32
CA HIS A 88 -1.19 9.66 1.20
C HIS A 88 -1.00 10.15 -0.26
N SER A 89 -0.17 9.44 -1.05
CA SER A 89 0.02 9.75 -2.46
C SER A 89 -1.25 9.43 -3.27
N MET A 90 -1.90 8.31 -2.98
CA MET A 90 -3.11 7.85 -3.64
C MET A 90 -4.30 8.77 -3.36
N VAL A 91 -4.50 9.16 -2.10
CA VAL A 91 -5.54 10.13 -1.70
C VAL A 91 -5.33 11.47 -2.39
N ARG A 92 -4.09 11.99 -2.41
CA ARG A 92 -3.78 13.26 -3.09
C ARG A 92 -4.00 13.18 -4.60
N TRP A 93 -3.65 12.05 -5.22
CA TRP A 93 -3.90 11.82 -6.65
C TRP A 93 -5.40 11.77 -6.95
N ALA A 94 -6.17 11.06 -6.13
CA ALA A 94 -7.62 10.96 -6.28
C ALA A 94 -8.30 12.33 -6.08
N ASP A 95 -7.86 13.08 -5.06
CA ASP A 95 -8.34 14.44 -4.79
C ASP A 95 -8.08 15.38 -5.98
N GLY A 96 -6.86 15.36 -6.53
CA GLY A 96 -6.51 16.16 -7.71
C GLY A 96 -7.34 15.79 -8.95
N ARG A 97 -7.64 14.50 -9.15
CA ARG A 97 -8.45 14.03 -10.28
C ARG A 97 -9.92 14.43 -10.16
N PHE A 98 -10.48 14.34 -8.96
CA PHE A 98 -11.83 14.81 -8.69
C PHE A 98 -11.95 16.33 -8.76
N ALA A 99 -10.96 17.07 -8.24
CA ALA A 99 -10.90 18.53 -8.36
C ALA A 99 -10.91 18.97 -9.83
N HIS A 100 -10.11 18.32 -10.68
CA HIS A 100 -10.09 18.60 -12.11
C HIS A 100 -11.44 18.30 -12.78
N ARG A 101 -12.06 17.15 -12.47
CA ARG A 101 -13.29 16.70 -13.14
C ARG A 101 -14.56 17.41 -12.71
N PHE A 102 -14.67 17.79 -11.43
CA PHE A 102 -15.90 18.29 -10.82
C PHE A 102 -15.81 19.72 -10.30
N ALA A 103 -14.61 20.27 -10.11
CA ALA A 103 -14.42 21.62 -9.57
C ALA A 103 -13.58 22.54 -10.47
N GLY A 104 -13.31 22.14 -11.72
CA GLY A 104 -12.52 22.92 -12.67
C GLY A 104 -11.07 23.14 -12.24
N GLY A 105 -10.55 22.30 -11.34
CA GLY A 105 -9.16 22.37 -10.87
C GLY A 105 -8.15 22.12 -11.99
N PRO A 106 -6.88 22.53 -11.81
CA PRO A 106 -5.83 22.27 -12.80
C PRO A 106 -5.65 20.76 -13.05
N PRO A 107 -5.20 20.35 -14.24
CA PRO A 107 -4.98 18.94 -14.55
C PRO A 107 -3.97 18.32 -13.58
N PRO A 108 -4.17 17.06 -13.16
CA PRO A 108 -3.28 16.42 -12.22
C PRO A 108 -1.84 16.43 -12.74
N PRO A 109 -0.85 16.85 -11.92
CA PRO A 109 0.53 17.01 -12.36
C PRO A 109 1.07 15.69 -12.88
N ARG A 110 1.61 15.73 -14.10
CA ARG A 110 2.22 14.55 -14.75
C ARG A 110 3.57 14.25 -14.10
N PRO A 111 3.96 12.97 -13.97
CA PRO A 111 5.28 12.63 -13.48
C PRO A 111 6.36 13.24 -14.38
N PRO A 112 7.46 13.76 -13.81
CA PRO A 112 8.53 14.40 -14.57
C PRO A 112 9.14 13.40 -15.55
N ARG A 113 9.26 13.82 -16.82
CA ARG A 113 9.67 12.93 -17.92
C ARG A 113 11.17 12.92 -18.18
N TYR A 114 11.90 13.93 -17.72
CA TYR A 114 13.29 14.16 -18.11
C TYR A 114 14.16 14.68 -16.96
N GLY A 115 15.47 14.50 -17.10
CA GLY A 115 16.49 15.11 -16.25
C GLY A 115 16.45 14.71 -14.77
N ALA A 116 17.08 15.53 -13.93
CA ALA A 116 17.22 15.29 -12.49
C ALA A 116 15.88 15.18 -11.75
N ALA A 117 14.84 15.86 -12.24
CA ALA A 117 13.49 15.77 -11.67
C ALA A 117 12.88 14.37 -11.84
N LYS A 118 13.13 13.70 -12.97
CA LYS A 118 12.73 12.30 -13.17
C LYS A 118 13.48 11.37 -12.22
N VAL A 119 14.81 11.52 -12.14
CA VAL A 119 15.63 10.70 -11.23
C VAL A 119 15.14 10.83 -9.78
N ALA A 120 14.95 12.05 -9.29
CA ALA A 120 14.43 12.28 -7.93
C ALA A 120 13.03 11.67 -7.71
N TYR A 121 12.16 11.71 -8.72
CA TYR A 121 10.84 11.08 -8.66
C TYR A 121 10.95 9.55 -8.54
N GLU A 122 11.78 8.90 -9.36
CA GLU A 122 11.98 7.45 -9.33
C GLU A 122 12.55 6.97 -7.99
N TRP A 123 13.54 7.69 -7.46
CA TRP A 123 14.10 7.41 -6.14
C TRP A 123 13.07 7.58 -5.02
N LYS A 124 12.18 8.56 -5.14
CA LYS A 124 11.09 8.76 -4.18
C LYS A 124 10.04 7.65 -4.25
N GLU A 125 9.66 7.22 -5.46
CA GLU A 125 8.73 6.10 -5.63
C GLU A 125 9.31 4.78 -5.11
N TRP A 126 10.58 4.53 -5.40
CA TRP A 126 11.27 3.36 -4.87
C TRP A 126 11.46 3.43 -3.35
N GLY A 127 11.78 4.60 -2.79
CA GLY A 127 11.83 4.81 -1.34
C GLY A 127 10.51 4.50 -0.64
N LYS A 128 9.36 4.82 -1.28
CA LYS A 128 8.04 4.40 -0.77
C LYS A 128 7.86 2.89 -0.82
N MET A 129 8.29 2.22 -1.89
CA MET A 129 8.24 0.76 -1.98
C MET A 129 9.10 0.10 -0.89
N LEU A 130 10.32 0.61 -0.66
CA LEU A 130 11.16 0.16 0.46
C LEU A 130 10.48 0.36 1.81
N LEU A 131 9.89 1.54 2.03
CA LEU A 131 9.17 1.83 3.27
C LEU A 131 7.99 0.88 3.47
N ALA A 132 7.22 0.61 2.40
CA ALA A 132 6.12 -0.35 2.43
C ALA A 132 6.61 -1.73 2.85
N TRP A 133 7.70 -2.20 2.23
CA TRP A 133 8.29 -3.50 2.54
C TRP A 133 8.83 -3.57 3.98
N ALA A 134 9.50 -2.51 4.44
CA ALA A 134 10.01 -2.41 5.81
C ALA A 134 8.88 -2.43 6.86
N ILE A 135 7.80 -1.68 6.62
CA ILE A 135 6.61 -1.70 7.50
C ILE A 135 5.99 -3.10 7.50
N SER A 136 5.88 -3.74 6.33
CA SER A 136 5.32 -5.09 6.22
C SER A 136 6.13 -6.10 7.04
N LEU A 137 7.46 -6.07 6.94
CA LEU A 137 8.35 -6.91 7.74
C LEU A 137 8.22 -6.60 9.25
N GLY A 138 8.10 -5.32 9.61
CA GLY A 138 7.88 -4.90 10.99
C GLY A 138 6.58 -5.48 11.56
N VAL A 139 5.48 -5.42 10.82
CA VAL A 139 4.20 -6.00 11.26
C VAL A 139 4.26 -7.53 11.31
N ILE A 140 4.88 -8.18 10.32
CA ILE A 140 5.12 -9.64 10.35
C ILE A 140 5.90 -10.03 11.60
N ALA A 141 6.96 -9.28 11.94
CA ALA A 141 7.75 -9.52 13.13
C ALA A 141 6.94 -9.33 14.42
N VAL A 142 6.12 -8.29 14.52
CA VAL A 142 5.20 -8.07 15.66
C VAL A 142 4.21 -9.22 15.77
N THR A 143 3.61 -9.67 14.67
CA THR A 143 2.70 -10.81 14.65
C THR A 143 3.40 -12.09 15.13
N ALA A 144 4.63 -12.35 14.68
CA ALA A 144 5.43 -13.50 15.12
C ALA A 144 5.76 -13.44 16.62
N LEU A 145 6.03 -12.26 17.16
CA LEU A 145 6.26 -12.05 18.60
C LEU A 145 4.99 -12.31 19.41
N VAL A 146 3.85 -11.79 18.97
CA VAL A 146 2.54 -12.03 19.61
C VAL A 146 2.16 -13.51 19.55
N ALA A 147 2.50 -14.21 18.46
CA ALA A 147 2.28 -15.64 18.31
C ALA A 147 3.21 -16.51 19.18
N GLY A 148 4.32 -15.95 19.66
CA GLY A 148 5.38 -16.72 20.32
C GLY A 148 6.16 -17.67 19.38
N THR A 149 6.06 -17.51 18.05
CA THR A 149 6.69 -18.40 17.07
C THR A 149 8.15 -18.05 16.79
N GLY A 150 8.60 -16.84 17.15
CA GLY A 150 9.94 -16.35 16.85
C GLY A 150 10.13 -15.96 15.38
N ILE A 151 11.34 -15.51 15.04
CA ILE A 151 11.73 -15.11 13.68
C ILE A 151 12.52 -16.25 13.05
N PRO A 152 12.04 -16.89 11.97
CA PRO A 152 12.77 -17.94 11.28
C PRO A 152 14.05 -17.39 10.61
N ALA A 153 15.02 -18.27 10.36
CA ALA A 153 16.23 -17.89 9.66
C ALA A 153 15.91 -17.50 8.21
N PRO A 154 16.66 -16.57 7.58
CA PRO A 154 16.39 -16.10 6.21
C PRO A 154 16.21 -17.21 5.14
N PRO A 155 16.93 -18.34 5.18
CA PRO A 155 16.71 -19.44 4.23
C PRO A 155 15.31 -20.06 4.31
N ASP A 156 14.70 -20.07 5.50
CA ASP A 156 13.41 -20.71 5.77
C ASP A 156 12.21 -19.78 5.48
N TRP A 157 12.46 -18.51 5.15
CA TRP A 157 11.38 -17.56 4.91
C TRP A 157 10.49 -17.98 3.74
N PHE A 158 11.03 -18.65 2.72
CA PHE A 158 10.24 -19.08 1.56
C PHE A 158 9.25 -20.22 1.89
N THR A 159 9.57 -21.05 2.88
CA THR A 159 8.74 -22.19 3.30
C THR A 159 7.76 -21.81 4.39
N ASP A 160 8.04 -20.75 5.14
CA ASP A 160 7.14 -20.22 6.16
C ASP A 160 5.91 -19.50 5.54
N PRO A 161 4.67 -19.89 5.92
CA PRO A 161 3.45 -19.29 5.39
C PRO A 161 3.39 -17.76 5.53
N MET A 162 3.82 -17.19 6.64
CA MET A 162 3.75 -15.75 6.89
C MET A 162 4.97 -15.01 6.32
N TRP A 163 6.18 -15.50 6.62
CA TRP A 163 7.44 -14.85 6.23
C TRP A 163 7.73 -14.95 4.72
N SER A 164 7.08 -15.87 4.02
CA SER A 164 7.21 -15.98 2.56
C SER A 164 6.78 -14.72 1.84
N TRP A 165 5.89 -13.90 2.40
CA TRP A 165 5.56 -12.58 1.85
C TRP A 165 6.74 -11.62 1.86
N GLY A 166 7.50 -11.58 2.96
CA GLY A 166 8.73 -10.79 3.06
C GLY A 166 9.76 -11.20 2.01
N ALA A 167 9.98 -12.52 1.87
CA ALA A 167 10.91 -13.09 0.91
C ALA A 167 10.47 -12.91 -0.56
N ARG A 168 9.17 -13.01 -0.86
CA ARG A 168 8.61 -12.81 -2.22
C ARG A 168 8.66 -11.35 -2.67
N LEU A 169 8.56 -10.40 -1.73
CA LEU A 169 8.64 -8.97 -2.06
C LEU A 169 10.07 -8.48 -2.25
N ALA A 170 11.07 -9.09 -1.59
CA ALA A 170 12.48 -8.74 -1.74
C ALA A 170 12.96 -8.68 -3.21
N PRO A 171 12.74 -9.69 -4.07
CA PRO A 171 13.14 -9.62 -5.47
C PRO A 171 12.34 -8.56 -6.25
N VAL A 172 11.08 -8.32 -5.90
CA VAL A 172 10.27 -7.26 -6.55
C VAL A 172 10.89 -5.87 -6.28
N VAL A 173 11.27 -5.61 -5.02
CA VAL A 173 11.96 -4.38 -4.62
C VAL A 173 13.29 -4.23 -5.34
N GLY A 174 14.06 -5.33 -5.48
CA GLY A 174 15.34 -5.36 -6.17
C GLY A 174 15.23 -5.17 -7.69
N ILE A 175 14.29 -5.86 -8.33
CA ILE A 175 14.03 -5.72 -9.78
C ILE A 175 13.58 -4.29 -10.10
N TRP A 176 12.68 -3.72 -9.28
CA TRP A 176 12.26 -2.34 -9.44
C TRP A 176 13.44 -1.37 -9.26
N PHE A 177 14.27 -1.58 -8.23
CA PHE A 177 15.48 -0.77 -8.01
C PHE A 177 16.38 -0.72 -9.25
N VAL A 178 16.64 -1.90 -9.84
CA VAL A 178 17.52 -2.02 -11.01
C VAL A 178 16.87 -1.39 -12.25
N GLY A 179 15.59 -1.67 -12.49
CA GLY A 179 14.89 -1.24 -13.69
C GLY A 179 14.62 0.26 -13.78
N TRP A 180 14.40 0.94 -12.64
CA TRP A 180 14.01 2.36 -12.65
C TRP A 180 15.04 3.27 -11.97
N PRO A 181 15.21 3.32 -10.63
CA PRO A 181 16.16 4.23 -10.00
C PRO A 181 17.58 4.10 -10.54
N LEU A 182 18.10 2.88 -10.63
CA LEU A 182 19.47 2.64 -11.08
C LEU A 182 19.63 2.97 -12.57
N TRP A 183 18.75 2.44 -13.42
CA TRP A 183 18.80 2.70 -14.86
C TRP A 183 18.61 4.19 -15.20
N THR A 184 17.66 4.87 -14.56
CA THR A 184 17.41 6.30 -14.82
C THR A 184 18.52 7.20 -14.30
N THR A 185 19.25 6.77 -13.27
CA THR A 185 20.45 7.47 -12.79
C THR A 185 21.62 7.29 -13.77
N LEU A 186 21.79 6.09 -14.33
CA LEU A 186 22.85 5.77 -15.30
C LEU A 186 22.58 6.35 -16.70
N ALA A 187 21.32 6.35 -17.14
CA ALA A 187 20.87 6.83 -18.44
C ALA A 187 19.70 7.83 -18.28
N PRO A 188 19.95 9.04 -17.76
CA PRO A 188 18.90 10.03 -17.53
C PRO A 188 18.25 10.45 -18.85
N PRO A 189 16.91 10.30 -19.00
CA PRO A 189 16.22 10.70 -20.21
C PRO A 189 16.38 12.21 -20.46
N ARG A 190 16.87 12.55 -21.65
CA ARG A 190 17.06 13.94 -22.06
C ARG A 190 15.81 14.46 -22.76
N ALA A 191 15.47 15.72 -22.51
CA ALA A 191 14.39 16.38 -23.23
C ALA A 191 14.75 16.45 -24.72
N PRO A 192 13.78 16.27 -25.65
CA PRO A 192 14.02 16.52 -27.06
C PRO A 192 14.46 17.97 -27.25
N VAL A 193 15.55 18.18 -27.98
CA VAL A 193 16.04 19.52 -28.34
C VAL A 193 14.96 20.19 -29.20
N GLY A 194 14.19 21.13 -28.61
CA GLY A 194 13.21 21.92 -29.38
C GLY A 194 11.86 22.22 -28.72
N SER A 195 11.56 21.76 -27.49
CA SER A 195 10.32 22.17 -26.80
C SER A 195 10.59 23.34 -25.85
N ARG A 196 10.46 24.57 -26.37
CA ARG A 196 10.22 25.79 -25.59
C ARG A 196 8.73 26.08 -25.55
#